data_AF-A0A023GMK5-F1
#
_entry.id   AF-A0A023GMK5-F1
#
_cell.length_a   1.000
_cell.length_b   1.000
_cell.length_c   1.000
_cell.angle_alpha   90.00
_cell.angle_beta   90.00
_cell.angle_gamma   90.00
#
_symmetry.space_group_name_H-M   'P 1'
#
loop_
_entity.id
_entity.type
_entity.pdbx_description
1 polymer ?
#
loop_
_entity_poly.entity_id
_entity_poly.type
_entity_poly.pdbx_seq_one_letter_code
_entity_poly.pdbx_strand_id
1 'polypeptide(L)'
;DSVFRPSTGIFVVLVQANSPAALAGLRFGDQLLTINDEVLAGYSVDKVHTLIVKANPERIVIAVRDRPFERTVTMHKSSTGHVGFAFRDGRIISLVKDSSATRNGLLVDHQLLEVNGQNVVGVKDADITKIIEGAGNVITVTVMPSFVYDHMIKHTSGGMLKKLMDHSIPDI
;
A
#
# COMPACT_ATOMS: atom_id res chain seq x y z
N ASP A 1 0.75 -24.01 18.97
CA ASP A 1 -0.05 -23.15 18.09
C ASP A 1 0.16 -21.67 18.39
N SER A 2 1.05 -21.03 17.63
CA SER A 2 1.27 -19.59 17.68
C SER A 2 0.18 -18.89 16.87
N VAL A 3 -0.93 -18.53 17.52
CA VAL A 3 -1.96 -17.69 16.90
C VAL A 3 -1.34 -16.33 16.58
N PHE A 4 -1.09 -16.06 15.30
CA PHE A 4 -0.80 -14.73 14.80
C PHE A 4 -2.06 -13.89 15.00
N ARG A 5 -2.09 -13.11 16.08
CA ARG A 5 -3.09 -12.06 16.26
C ARG A 5 -2.63 -10.88 15.42
N PRO A 6 -3.43 -10.37 14.46
CA PRO A 6 -3.11 -9.13 13.79
C PRO A 6 -2.83 -8.07 14.86
N SER A 7 -1.67 -7.45 14.78
CA SER A 7 -1.18 -6.49 15.76
C SER A 7 -2.25 -5.47 16.12
N THR A 8 -2.41 -5.17 17.41
CA THR A 8 -3.25 -4.09 17.98
C THR A 8 -2.67 -2.70 17.66
N GLY A 9 -2.34 -2.46 16.40
CA GLY A 9 -1.72 -1.25 15.89
C GLY A 9 -2.70 -0.43 15.05
N ILE A 10 -2.34 0.83 14.83
CA ILE A 10 -3.10 1.78 14.02
C ILE A 10 -2.36 1.94 12.70
N PHE A 11 -3.08 1.75 11.59
CA PHE A 11 -2.49 1.76 10.26
C PHE A 11 -3.22 2.75 9.36
N VAL A 12 -2.48 3.37 8.45
CA VAL A 12 -3.00 4.25 7.42
C VAL A 12 -3.60 3.40 6.30
N VAL A 13 -4.89 3.63 6.02
CA VAL A 13 -5.65 2.90 4.98
C VAL A 13 -6.11 3.80 3.84
N LEU A 14 -6.03 5.12 4.02
CA LEU A 14 -6.38 6.11 3.03
C LEU A 14 -5.56 7.38 3.27
N VAL A 15 -4.92 7.86 2.21
CA VAL A 15 -4.27 9.16 2.17
C VAL A 15 -4.91 9.95 1.04
N GLN A 16 -5.54 11.07 1.39
CA GLN A 16 -6.20 11.89 0.39
C GLN A 16 -5.16 12.67 -0.43
N ALA A 17 -5.29 12.65 -1.76
CA ALA A 17 -4.44 13.45 -2.64
C ALA A 17 -4.46 14.94 -2.26
N ASN A 18 -3.30 15.60 -2.32
CA ASN A 18 -3.10 17.02 -1.97
C ASN A 18 -3.48 17.38 -0.51
N SER A 19 -3.54 16.40 0.40
CA SER A 19 -3.76 16.64 1.82
C SER A 19 -2.45 16.88 2.58
N PRO A 20 -2.49 17.47 3.79
CA PRO A 20 -1.31 17.56 4.66
C PRO A 20 -0.64 16.21 4.91
N ALA A 21 -1.43 15.12 4.98
CA ALA A 21 -0.92 13.76 5.14
C ALA A 21 -0.10 13.30 3.91
N ALA A 22 -0.60 13.56 2.70
CA ALA A 22 0.12 13.27 1.45
C ALA A 22 1.42 14.08 1.36
N LEU A 23 1.36 15.39 1.65
CA LEU A 23 2.53 16.27 1.65
C LEU A 23 3.58 15.88 2.71
N ALA A 24 3.14 15.32 3.84
CA ALA A 24 4.02 14.77 4.86
C ALA A 24 4.60 13.39 4.50
N GLY A 25 4.20 12.81 3.36
CA GLY A 25 4.71 11.54 2.87
C GLY A 25 4.06 10.30 3.49
N LEU A 26 2.92 10.44 4.19
CA LEU A 26 2.16 9.29 4.67
C LEU A 26 1.66 8.47 3.49
N ARG A 27 1.68 7.14 3.64
CA ARG A 27 1.24 6.19 2.62
C ARG A 27 0.28 5.16 3.19
N PHE A 28 -0.48 4.51 2.31
CA PHE A 28 -1.17 3.28 2.67
C PHE A 28 -0.16 2.30 3.29
N GLY A 29 -0.55 1.59 4.35
CA GLY A 29 0.32 0.60 4.99
C GLY A 29 1.14 1.14 6.16
N ASP A 30 1.32 2.46 6.28
CA ASP A 30 2.06 3.07 7.39
C ASP A 30 1.46 2.74 8.74
N GLN A 31 2.30 2.43 9.73
CA GLN A 31 1.86 2.23 11.11
C GLN A 31 2.09 3.49 11.93
N LEU A 32 1.03 4.02 12.54
CA LEU A 32 1.13 5.14 13.46
C LEU A 32 1.54 4.62 14.85
N LEU A 33 2.66 5.15 15.37
CA LEU A 33 3.21 4.78 16.68
C LEU A 33 2.80 5.78 17.76
N THR A 34 2.92 7.08 17.44
CA THR A 34 2.54 8.18 18.34
C THR A 34 1.82 9.30 17.61
N ILE A 35 1.00 10.07 18.34
CA ILE A 35 0.47 11.37 17.92
C ILE A 35 0.76 12.37 19.03
N ASN A 36 1.49 13.45 18.75
CA ASN A 36 1.91 14.46 19.73
C ASN A 36 2.48 13.81 21.01
N ASP A 37 3.43 12.89 20.83
CA ASP A 37 4.10 12.11 21.88
C ASP A 37 3.21 11.09 22.65
N GLU A 38 1.91 10.98 22.33
CA GLU A 38 1.02 9.97 22.90
C GLU A 38 1.12 8.64 22.14
N VAL A 39 1.47 7.55 22.84
CA VAL A 39 1.62 6.20 22.27
C VAL A 39 0.25 5.60 21.94
N LEU A 40 0.10 5.13 20.70
CA LEU A 40 -1.18 4.60 20.18
C LEU A 40 -1.40 3.10 20.43
N ALA A 41 -0.43 2.40 21.02
CA ALA A 41 -0.52 0.96 21.25
C ALA A 41 -1.79 0.59 22.05
N GLY A 42 -2.63 -0.28 21.48
CA GLY A 42 -3.88 -0.70 22.11
C GLY A 42 -5.04 0.30 21.98
N TYR A 43 -4.87 1.41 21.27
CA TYR A 43 -5.96 2.36 21.04
C TYR A 43 -6.94 1.83 20.00
N SER A 44 -8.21 2.20 20.16
CA SER A 44 -9.21 2.03 19.10
C SER A 44 -9.06 3.13 18.05
N VAL A 45 -9.55 2.85 16.84
CA VAL A 45 -9.59 3.82 15.74
C VAL A 45 -10.37 5.08 16.15
N ASP A 46 -11.49 4.93 16.86
CA ASP A 46 -12.30 6.06 17.35
C ASP A 46 -11.54 6.96 18.32
N LYS A 47 -10.72 6.37 19.21
CA LYS A 47 -9.88 7.13 20.14
C LYS A 47 -8.83 7.92 19.36
N VAL A 48 -8.20 7.32 18.36
CA VAL A 48 -7.23 8.00 17.49
C VAL A 48 -7.87 9.14 16.71
N HIS A 49 -9.05 8.94 16.11
CA HIS A 49 -9.78 10.02 15.45
C HIS A 49 -10.08 11.18 16.40
N THR A 50 -10.48 10.86 17.64
CA THR A 50 -10.71 11.88 18.66
C THR A 50 -9.45 12.66 19.00
N LEU A 51 -8.28 12.01 19.07
CA LEU A 51 -6.99 12.69 19.28
C LEU A 51 -6.67 13.64 18.13
N ILE A 52 -6.83 13.19 16.88
CA ILE A 52 -6.56 14.02 15.69
C ILE A 52 -7.49 15.24 15.65
N VAL A 53 -8.79 15.05 15.91
CA VAL A 53 -9.78 16.14 15.91
C VAL A 53 -9.53 17.17 17.01
N LYS A 54 -8.99 16.75 18.17
CA LYS A 54 -8.68 17.64 19.30
C LYS A 54 -7.29 18.28 19.22
N ALA A 55 -6.43 17.79 18.34
CA ALA A 55 -5.08 18.31 18.19
C ALA A 55 -5.09 19.75 17.64
N ASN A 56 -3.96 20.45 17.81
CA ASN A 56 -3.77 21.75 17.17
C ASN A 56 -3.83 21.58 15.63
N PRO A 57 -4.76 22.25 14.92
CA PRO A 57 -4.88 22.10 13.47
C PRO A 57 -3.67 22.60 12.68
N GLU A 58 -2.84 23.47 13.27
CA GLU A 58 -1.62 23.97 12.62
C GLU A 58 -0.46 22.97 12.68
N ARG A 59 -0.47 22.05 13.66
CA ARG A 59 0.63 21.11 13.85
C ARG A 59 0.20 19.83 14.57
N ILE A 60 0.35 18.71 13.88
CA ILE A 60 0.24 17.36 14.43
C ILE A 60 1.55 16.64 14.15
N VAL A 61 2.22 16.16 15.20
CA VAL A 61 3.47 15.38 15.07
C VAL A 61 3.12 13.91 15.19
N ILE A 62 3.54 13.09 14.22
CA ILE A 62 3.24 11.67 14.18
C ILE A 62 4.55 10.90 14.01
N ALA A 63 4.82 9.93 14.90
CA ALA A 63 5.88 8.96 14.67
C ALA A 63 5.32 7.76 13.91
N VAL A 64 5.98 7.37 12.82
CA VAL A 64 5.50 6.37 11.88
C VAL A 64 6.54 5.26 11.74
N ARG A 65 6.07 4.01 11.66
CA ARG A 65 6.86 2.90 11.11
C ARG A 65 6.42 2.68 9.66
N ASP A 66 7.35 2.90 8.75
CA ASP A 66 7.12 2.79 7.30
C ASP A 66 6.70 1.35 6.95
N ARG A 67 5.46 1.24 6.48
CA ARG A 67 4.89 0.09 5.75
C ARG A 67 5.40 -1.30 6.19
N PRO A 68 5.17 -1.72 7.45
CA PRO A 68 5.81 -2.90 8.04
C PRO A 68 5.37 -4.26 7.45
N PHE A 69 4.32 -4.30 6.64
CA PHE A 69 3.80 -5.53 6.01
C PHE A 69 4.03 -5.57 4.50
N GLU A 70 4.74 -4.59 3.96
CA GLU A 70 5.02 -4.50 2.53
C GLU A 70 6.35 -5.18 2.18
N ARG A 71 6.44 -5.60 0.94
CA ARG A 71 7.67 -6.11 0.33
C ARG A 71 7.80 -5.57 -1.08
N THR A 72 9.02 -5.24 -1.46
CA THR A 72 9.33 -4.73 -2.79
C THR A 72 10.00 -5.82 -3.63
N VAL A 73 9.58 -5.95 -4.89
CA VAL A 73 10.14 -6.91 -5.84
C VAL A 73 10.48 -6.18 -7.14
N THR A 74 11.76 -6.16 -7.50
CA THR A 74 12.23 -5.62 -8.78
C THR A 74 12.35 -6.75 -9.81
N MET A 75 11.87 -6.50 -11.02
CA MET A 75 11.79 -7.45 -12.13
C MET A 75 12.21 -6.78 -13.42
N HIS A 76 12.60 -7.59 -14.40
CA HIS A 76 12.97 -7.14 -15.73
C HIS A 76 12.00 -7.70 -16.76
N LYS A 77 11.53 -6.85 -17.67
CA LYS A 77 10.74 -7.27 -18.83
C LYS A 77 11.59 -8.21 -19.70
N SER A 78 10.96 -9.23 -20.26
CA SER A 78 11.53 -10.06 -21.32
C SER A 78 11.62 -9.29 -22.64
N SER A 79 12.19 -9.91 -23.67
CA SER A 79 12.15 -9.39 -25.04
C SER A 79 10.74 -9.21 -25.60
N THR A 80 9.73 -9.86 -25.00
CA THR A 80 8.32 -9.70 -25.36
C THR A 80 7.59 -8.66 -24.50
N GLY A 81 8.30 -7.92 -23.64
CA GLY A 81 7.75 -6.84 -22.82
C GLY A 81 7.08 -7.27 -21.51
N HIS A 82 7.19 -8.54 -21.11
CA HIS A 82 6.48 -9.09 -19.94
C HIS A 82 7.42 -9.42 -18.78
N VAL A 83 6.96 -9.19 -17.55
CA VAL A 83 7.66 -9.64 -16.31
C VAL A 83 7.18 -11.01 -15.81
N GLY A 84 5.96 -11.42 -16.20
CA GLY A 84 5.45 -12.77 -16.04
C GLY A 84 4.62 -13.05 -14.78
N PHE A 85 3.68 -12.16 -14.45
CA PHE A 85 2.61 -12.42 -13.49
C PHE A 85 1.26 -11.97 -14.05
N ALA A 86 0.17 -12.56 -13.56
CA ALA A 86 -1.19 -12.09 -13.81
C ALA A 86 -1.83 -11.66 -12.49
N PHE A 87 -2.76 -10.71 -12.57
CA PHE A 87 -3.48 -10.19 -11.42
C PHE A 87 -4.95 -9.93 -11.76
N ARG A 88 -5.78 -9.86 -10.71
CA ARG A 88 -7.20 -9.50 -10.78
C ARG A 88 -7.58 -8.71 -9.53
N ASP A 89 -8.26 -7.59 -9.71
CA ASP A 89 -8.59 -6.65 -8.64
C ASP A 89 -7.34 -6.24 -7.84
N GLY A 90 -6.22 -6.04 -8.57
CA GLY A 90 -4.89 -5.79 -8.02
C GLY A 90 -4.23 -6.96 -7.27
N ARG A 91 -4.90 -8.10 -7.06
CA ARG A 91 -4.31 -9.30 -6.42
C ARG A 91 -3.58 -10.18 -7.44
N ILE A 92 -2.37 -10.60 -7.13
CA ILE A 92 -1.59 -11.51 -7.98
C ILE A 92 -2.19 -12.92 -7.90
N ILE A 93 -2.60 -13.47 -9.05
CA ILE A 93 -3.30 -14.77 -9.13
C ILE A 93 -2.47 -15.89 -9.74
N SER A 94 -1.45 -15.55 -10.54
CA SER A 94 -0.56 -16.56 -11.13
C SER A 94 0.78 -15.98 -11.56
N LEU A 95 1.76 -16.87 -11.68
CA LEU A 95 3.12 -16.56 -12.12
C LEU A 95 3.46 -17.44 -13.32
N VAL A 96 4.13 -16.85 -14.31
CA VAL A 96 4.66 -17.58 -15.46
C VAL A 96 5.94 -18.30 -15.01
N LYS A 97 6.05 -19.59 -15.33
CA LYS A 97 7.27 -20.37 -15.05
C LYS A 97 8.47 -19.74 -15.75
N ASP A 98 9.62 -19.75 -15.09
CA ASP A 98 10.89 -19.22 -15.63
C ASP A 98 10.81 -17.73 -16.06
N SER A 99 9.87 -16.96 -15.50
CA SER A 99 9.76 -15.53 -15.69
C SER A 99 10.63 -14.72 -14.72
N SER A 100 10.74 -13.40 -14.93
CA SER A 100 11.41 -12.54 -13.94
C SER A 100 10.66 -12.50 -12.62
N ALA A 101 9.33 -12.56 -12.65
CA ALA A 101 8.51 -12.59 -11.44
C ALA A 101 8.82 -13.81 -10.57
N THR A 102 8.87 -15.01 -11.17
CA THR A 102 9.19 -16.26 -10.45
C THR A 102 10.63 -16.25 -9.95
N ARG A 103 11.59 -15.80 -10.76
CA ARG A 103 13.02 -15.73 -10.37
C ARG A 103 13.28 -14.77 -9.21
N ASN A 104 12.54 -13.66 -9.15
CA ASN A 104 12.67 -12.67 -8.07
C ASN A 104 11.70 -12.94 -6.90
N GLY A 105 11.08 -14.12 -6.87
CA GLY A 105 10.31 -14.61 -5.74
C GLY A 105 9.00 -13.86 -5.52
N LEU A 106 8.42 -13.20 -6.52
CA LEU A 106 7.06 -12.64 -6.44
C LEU A 106 6.10 -13.76 -6.02
N LEU A 107 5.09 -13.45 -5.19
CA LEU A 107 4.15 -14.43 -4.68
C LEU A 107 2.74 -14.15 -5.19
N VAL A 108 1.99 -15.22 -5.41
CA VAL A 108 0.52 -15.15 -5.52
C VAL A 108 -0.09 -14.77 -4.17
N ASP A 109 -1.38 -14.43 -4.16
CA ASP A 109 -2.11 -14.02 -2.95
C ASP A 109 -1.50 -12.82 -2.23
N HIS A 110 -0.94 -11.90 -3.03
CA HIS A 110 -0.48 -10.60 -2.60
C HIS A 110 -1.18 -9.51 -3.41
N GLN A 111 -1.53 -8.42 -2.74
CA GLN A 111 -2.10 -7.21 -3.33
C GLN A 111 -0.97 -6.32 -3.87
N LEU A 112 -1.12 -5.83 -5.10
CA LEU A 112 -0.32 -4.74 -5.65
C LEU A 112 -0.67 -3.43 -4.93
N LEU A 113 0.34 -2.77 -4.38
CA LEU A 113 0.21 -1.48 -3.71
C LEU A 113 0.87 -0.36 -4.51
N GLU A 114 2.06 -0.60 -5.06
CA GLU A 114 2.76 0.36 -5.91
C GLU A 114 3.35 -0.32 -7.16
N VAL A 115 3.43 0.43 -8.25
CA VAL A 115 4.22 0.11 -9.45
C VAL A 115 5.18 1.27 -9.71
N ASN A 116 6.48 1.01 -9.65
CA ASN A 116 7.55 2.01 -9.75
C ASN A 116 7.35 3.22 -8.81
N GLY A 117 6.88 2.95 -7.60
CA GLY A 117 6.60 3.97 -6.58
C GLY A 117 5.25 4.70 -6.75
N GLN A 118 4.55 4.50 -7.87
CA GLN A 118 3.19 5.01 -8.03
C GLN A 118 2.19 4.11 -7.29
N ASN A 119 1.43 4.67 -6.36
CA ASN A 119 0.37 3.95 -5.66
C ASN A 119 -0.75 3.50 -6.62
N VAL A 120 -1.12 2.23 -6.57
CA VAL A 120 -2.18 1.61 -7.40
C VAL A 120 -3.36 1.06 -6.58
N VAL A 121 -3.43 1.32 -5.27
CA VAL A 121 -4.52 0.85 -4.40
C VAL A 121 -5.87 1.44 -4.82
N GLY A 122 -6.79 0.59 -5.29
CA GLY A 122 -8.11 1.02 -5.76
C GLY A 122 -8.16 1.48 -7.23
N VAL A 123 -7.03 1.40 -7.95
CA VAL A 123 -6.96 1.59 -9.39
C VAL A 123 -7.52 0.35 -10.10
N LYS A 124 -8.17 0.54 -11.25
CA LYS A 124 -8.71 -0.57 -12.05
C LYS A 124 -7.59 -1.35 -12.72
N ASP A 125 -7.77 -2.67 -12.87
CA ASP A 125 -6.77 -3.53 -13.51
C ASP A 125 -6.32 -3.04 -14.88
N ALA A 126 -7.26 -2.56 -15.71
CA ALA A 126 -6.93 -2.02 -17.03
C ALA A 126 -5.95 -0.84 -16.98
N ASP A 127 -6.02 -0.01 -15.94
CA ASP A 127 -5.14 1.15 -15.79
C ASP A 127 -3.81 0.75 -15.11
N ILE A 128 -3.82 -0.22 -14.19
CA ILE A 128 -2.60 -0.84 -13.65
C ILE A 128 -1.78 -1.49 -14.77
N THR A 129 -2.45 -2.22 -15.67
CA THR A 129 -1.80 -2.83 -16.85
C THR A 129 -1.13 -1.78 -17.72
N LYS A 130 -1.79 -0.65 -18.00
CA LYS A 130 -1.18 0.46 -18.75
C LYS A 130 0.05 1.03 -18.06
N ILE A 131 0.03 1.17 -16.73
CA ILE A 131 1.20 1.64 -15.95
C ILE A 131 2.37 0.65 -16.11
N ILE A 132 2.11 -0.65 -15.99
CA ILE A 132 3.14 -1.71 -16.16
C ILE A 132 3.68 -1.75 -17.60
N GLU A 133 2.80 -1.66 -18.60
CA GLU A 133 3.17 -1.66 -20.02
C GLU A 133 3.99 -0.42 -20.40
N GLY A 134 3.57 0.76 -19.92
CA GLY A 134 4.26 2.04 -20.14
C GLY A 134 5.56 2.21 -19.35
N ALA A 135 5.80 1.38 -18.33
CA ALA A 135 7.06 1.40 -17.58
C ALA A 135 8.25 0.98 -18.44
N GLY A 136 9.46 1.37 -18.01
CA GLY A 136 10.71 0.93 -18.63
C GLY A 136 10.97 -0.59 -18.52
N ASN A 137 12.18 -1.00 -18.88
CA ASN A 137 12.56 -2.42 -18.82
C ASN A 137 12.60 -2.97 -17.39
N VAL A 138 12.83 -2.11 -16.40
CA VAL A 138 12.84 -2.45 -14.97
C VAL A 138 11.50 -2.06 -14.36
N ILE A 139 10.87 -3.00 -13.67
CA ILE A 139 9.62 -2.79 -12.92
C ILE A 139 9.85 -3.18 -11.48
N THR A 140 9.59 -2.25 -10.57
CA THR A 140 9.59 -2.48 -9.13
C THR A 140 8.15 -2.43 -8.64
N VAL A 141 7.64 -3.53 -8.08
CA VAL A 141 6.32 -3.57 -7.46
C VAL A 141 6.44 -3.63 -5.94
N THR A 142 5.57 -2.92 -5.25
CA THR A 142 5.39 -3.06 -3.80
C THR A 142 4.11 -3.84 -3.56
N VAL A 143 4.20 -4.89 -2.75
CA VAL A 143 3.08 -5.81 -2.50
C VAL A 143 2.90 -6.12 -1.02
N MET A 144 1.69 -6.48 -0.64
CA MET A 144 1.32 -6.90 0.72
C MET A 144 0.52 -8.20 0.66
N PRO A 145 0.66 -9.14 1.61
CA PRO A 145 -0.18 -10.33 1.65
C PRO A 145 -1.66 -9.97 1.64
N SER A 146 -2.47 -10.60 0.77
CA SER A 146 -3.86 -10.19 0.57
C SER A 146 -4.69 -10.25 1.85
N PHE A 147 -4.45 -11.21 2.76
CA PHE A 147 -5.17 -11.28 4.02
C PHE A 147 -4.93 -10.06 4.94
N VAL A 148 -3.74 -9.45 4.89
CA VAL A 148 -3.43 -8.22 5.64
C VAL A 148 -4.16 -7.06 4.99
N TYR A 149 -4.05 -6.94 3.66
CA TYR A 149 -4.74 -5.90 2.89
C TYR A 149 -6.25 -5.93 3.13
N ASP A 150 -6.89 -7.10 2.96
CA ASP A 150 -8.32 -7.32 3.16
C ASP A 150 -8.76 -6.94 4.57
N HIS A 151 -7.95 -7.25 5.58
CA HIS A 151 -8.21 -6.85 6.96
C HIS A 151 -8.14 -5.33 7.15
N MET A 152 -7.14 -4.67 6.54
CA MET A 152 -6.96 -3.22 6.62
C MET A 152 -8.13 -2.46 5.98
N ILE A 153 -8.58 -2.88 4.79
CA ILE A 153 -9.62 -2.18 4.05
C ILE A 153 -11.05 -2.61 4.41
N LYS A 154 -11.23 -3.54 5.35
CA LYS A 154 -12.54 -4.13 5.70
C LYS A 154 -13.64 -3.10 5.99
N HIS A 155 -13.28 -1.96 6.57
CA HIS A 155 -14.22 -0.88 6.93
C HIS A 155 -14.08 0.36 6.03
N THR A 156 -13.36 0.23 4.90
CA THR A 156 -13.15 1.30 3.93
C THR A 156 -13.86 0.94 2.63
N SER A 157 -14.71 1.84 2.12
CA SER A 157 -15.44 1.56 0.89
C SER A 157 -14.49 1.64 -0.33
N GLY A 158 -14.60 0.69 -1.26
CA GLY A 158 -13.79 0.69 -2.49
C GLY A 158 -13.99 1.94 -3.34
N GLY A 159 -15.19 2.52 -3.33
CA GLY A 159 -15.47 3.80 -3.99
C GLY A 159 -14.71 4.98 -3.36
N MET A 160 -14.48 4.97 -2.05
CA MET A 160 -13.69 5.99 -1.36
C MET A 160 -12.21 5.87 -1.70
N LEU A 161 -11.65 4.65 -1.68
CA LEU A 161 -10.27 4.39 -2.10
C LEU A 161 -10.04 4.94 -3.49
N LYS A 162 -10.88 4.56 -4.46
CA LYS A 162 -10.74 5.00 -5.85
C LYS A 162 -10.85 6.52 -6.05
N LYS A 163 -11.64 7.21 -5.23
CA LYS A 163 -11.93 8.65 -5.42
C LYS A 163 -10.92 9.55 -4.73
N LEU A 164 -10.44 9.15 -3.56
CA LEU A 164 -9.68 10.03 -2.68
C LEU A 164 -8.19 9.67 -2.61
N MET A 165 -7.84 8.41 -2.83
CA MET A 165 -6.47 7.93 -2.66
C MET A 165 -5.49 8.72 -3.52
N ASP A 166 -4.34 9.06 -2.94
CA ASP A 166 -3.25 9.68 -3.67
C ASP A 166 -2.56 8.65 -4.58
N HIS A 167 -2.56 8.94 -5.88
CA HIS A 167 -1.92 8.17 -6.94
C HIS A 167 -0.81 8.94 -7.63
N SER A 168 -0.37 10.06 -7.02
CA SER A 168 0.76 10.83 -7.51
C SER A 168 2.01 9.96 -7.62
N ILE A 169 2.82 10.26 -8.63
CA ILE A 169 4.13 9.64 -8.77
C ILE A 169 5.06 10.44 -7.83
N PRO A 170 5.77 9.80 -6.90
CA PRO A 170 6.70 10.51 -6.04
C PRO A 170 7.74 11.25 -6.87
N ASP A 171 8.02 12.52 -6.53
CA ASP A 171 9.13 13.26 -7.12
C ASP A 171 10.45 12.53 -6.79
N ILE A 172 11.30 12.33 -7.80
CA ILE A 172 12.64 11.70 -7.68
C ILE A 172 13.64 12.71 -7.13
#